data_AF-A0A0T9UYD2-F1
#
_entry.id   AF-A0A0T9UYD2-F1
#
_cell.length_a   1.000
_cell.length_b   1.000
_cell.length_c   1.000
_cell.angle_alpha   90.00
_cell.angle_beta   90.00
_cell.angle_gamma   90.00
#
_symmetry.space_group_name_H-M   'P 1'
#
loop_
_entity.id
_entity.type
_entity.pdbx_description
1 polymer ?
#
loop_
_entity_poly.entity_id
_entity_poly.type
_entity_poly.pdbx_seq_one_letter_code
_entity_poly.pdbx_strand_id
1 'polypeptide(L)' 'MRLAKVGTFLVLFIILTFLIPEVLVLVLSSDQFGDAISYFNFLNTNILIALYYEMVILALILSYLMTKVIFHLMRKDK' A
#
# COMPACT_ATOMS: atom_id res chain seq x y z
N MET A 1 -4.31 9.49 -23.32
CA MET A 1 -4.48 9.91 -21.90
C MET A 1 -5.09 8.82 -21.01
N ARG A 2 -6.13 8.09 -21.45
CA ARG A 2 -6.72 6.98 -20.66
C ARG A 2 -5.70 5.86 -20.35
N LEU A 3 -4.92 5.43 -21.34
CA LEU A 3 -3.88 4.41 -21.15
C LEU A 3 -2.81 4.84 -20.13
N ALA A 4 -2.37 6.09 -20.19
CA ALA A 4 -1.42 6.64 -19.22
C ALA A 4 -1.97 6.64 -17.79
N LYS A 5 -3.26 7.00 -17.60
CA LYS A 5 -3.92 6.93 -16.28
C LYS A 5 -3.96 5.51 -15.71
N VAL A 6 -4.30 4.54 -16.55
CA VAL A 6 -4.32 3.12 -16.15
C VAL A 6 -2.91 2.64 -15.82
N GLY A 7 -1.91 2.99 -16.63
CA GLY A 7 -0.51 2.65 -16.37
C GLY A 7 -0.01 3.24 -15.05
N THR A 8 -0.23 4.53 -14.81
CA THR A 8 0.15 5.20 -13.55
C THR A 8 -0.54 4.56 -12.35
N PHE A 9 -1.84 4.24 -12.46
CA PHE A 9 -2.56 3.55 -11.40
C PHE A 9 -1.95 2.18 -11.07
N LEU A 10 -1.69 1.36 -12.09
CA LEU A 10 -1.14 0.01 -11.89
C LEU A 10 0.26 0.04 -11.28
N VAL A 11 1.11 0.97 -11.74
CA VAL A 11 2.46 1.14 -11.19
C VAL A 11 2.39 1.56 -9.72
N LEU A 12 1.55 2.56 -9.39
CA LEU A 12 1.35 2.99 -8.00
C LEU A 12 0.80 1.87 -7.14
N PHE A 13 -0.13 1.07 -7.66
CA PHE A 13 -0.73 -0.04 -6.93
C PHE A 13 0.29 -1.11 -6.58
N ILE A 14 1.12 -1.50 -7.53
CA ILE A 14 2.21 -2.45 -7.28
C ILE A 14 3.17 -1.89 -6.23
N ILE A 15 3.66 -0.66 -6.41
CA ILE A 15 4.60 -0.03 -5.47
C ILE A 15 4.00 0.03 -4.06
N LEU A 16 2.77 0.53 -3.92
CA LEU A 16 2.14 0.69 -2.61
C LEU A 16 1.83 -0.64 -1.93
N THR A 17 1.50 -1.69 -2.69
CA THR A 17 1.25 -3.02 -2.13
C THR A 17 2.48 -3.59 -1.42
N PHE A 18 3.69 -3.31 -1.92
CA PHE A 18 4.94 -3.74 -1.29
C PHE A 18 5.46 -2.73 -0.25
N LEU A 19 5.25 -1.44 -0.48
CA LEU A 19 5.76 -0.38 0.40
C LEU A 19 4.98 -0.28 1.72
N ILE A 20 3.66 -0.49 1.71
CA ILE A 20 2.82 -0.38 2.93
C ILE A 20 3.28 -1.37 4.02
N PRO A 21 3.45 -2.68 3.74
CA PRO A 21 4.00 -3.61 4.73
C PRO A 21 5.39 -3.21 5.21
N GLU A 22 6.26 -2.75 4.31
CA GLU A 22 7.63 -2.37 4.64
C GLU A 22 7.68 -1.16 5.58
N VAL A 23 6.91 -0.11 5.30
CA VAL A 23 6.82 1.08 6.17
C VAL A 23 6.24 0.73 7.53
N LEU A 24 5.22 -0.13 7.59
CA LEU A 24 4.65 -0.58 8.86
C LEU A 24 5.69 -1.30 9.73
N VAL A 25 6.61 -2.03 9.12
CA VAL A 25 7.70 -2.72 9.81
C VAL A 25 8.83 -1.75 10.21
N LEU A 26 9.23 -0.85 9.31
CA LEU A 26 10.37 0.06 9.53
C LEU A 26 10.14 1.12 10.60
N VAL A 27 8.88 1.44 10.90
CA VAL A 27 8.53 2.43 11.94
C VAL A 27 8.57 1.81 13.35
N LEU A 28 8.66 0.48 13.47
CA LEU A 28 8.73 -0.21 14.76
C LEU A 28 10.14 -0.11 15.35
N SER A 29 10.23 0.18 16.66
CA SER A 29 11.47 -0.03 17.42
C SER A 29 11.82 -1.53 17.50
N SER A 30 13.07 -1.86 17.86
CA SER A 30 13.55 -3.26 17.96
C SER A 30 12.64 -4.15 18.82
N ASP A 31 12.14 -3.59 19.91
CA ASP A 31 11.31 -4.31 20.88
C ASP A 31 9.90 -4.55 20.30
N GLN A 32 9.33 -3.52 19.66
CA GLN A 32 8.04 -3.61 18.98
C GLN A 32 8.07 -4.53 17.76
N PHE A 33 9.21 -4.63 17.08
CA PHE A 33 9.41 -5.56 15.98
C PHE A 33 9.45 -7.02 16.48
N GLY A 34 10.13 -7.27 17.61
CA GLY A 34 10.12 -8.57 18.28
C GLY A 34 8.70 -9.00 18.70
N ASP A 35 7.94 -8.08 19.29
CA ASP A 35 6.54 -8.31 19.67
C ASP A 35 5.63 -8.51 18.46
N ALA A 36 5.85 -7.78 17.36
CA ALA A 36 5.11 -7.95 16.11
C ALA A 36 5.38 -9.33 15.48
N ILE A 37 6.64 -9.78 15.44
CA ILE A 37 6.98 -11.13 14.97
C ILE A 37 6.31 -12.18 15.85
N SER A 38 6.34 -12.01 17.17
CA SER A 38 5.67 -12.92 18.11
C SER A 38 4.16 -12.96 17.86
N TYR A 39 3.53 -11.80 17.70
CA TYR A 39 2.12 -11.65 17.39
C TYR A 39 1.74 -12.34 16.07
N PHE A 40 2.52 -12.12 15.00
CA PHE A 40 2.27 -12.76 13.70
C PHE A 40 2.51 -14.26 13.71
N ASN A 41 3.46 -14.76 14.50
CA ASN A 41 3.69 -16.20 14.68
C ASN A 41 2.57 -16.90 15.47
N PHE A 42 1.84 -16.16 16.32
CA PHE A 42 0.72 -16.69 17.11
C PHE A 42 -0.63 -16.55 16.40
N LEU A 43 -0.74 -15.65 15.42
CA LEU A 43 -1.97 -15.39 14.69
C LEU A 43 -2.33 -16.55 13.76
N ASN A 44 -3.61 -16.89 13.75
CA ASN A 44 -4.16 -17.82 12.78
C ASN A 44 -3.95 -17.27 11.36
N THR A 45 -3.54 -18.14 10.43
CA THR A 45 -3.35 -17.83 9.00
C THR A 45 -4.51 -17.04 8.40
N ASN A 46 -5.76 -17.30 8.82
CA ASN A 46 -6.93 -16.56 8.36
C ASN A 46 -6.87 -15.06 8.69
N ILE A 47 -6.28 -14.69 9.83
CA ILE A 47 -6.11 -13.29 10.27
C ILE A 47 -4.98 -12.62 9.48
N LEU A 48 -3.88 -13.33 9.23
CA LEU A 48 -2.79 -12.84 8.37
C LEU A 48 -3.30 -12.54 6.95
N ILE A 49 -4.13 -13.42 6.41
CA ILE A 49 -4.77 -13.24 5.12
C ILE A 49 -5.69 -12.01 5.13
N ALA A 50 -6.50 -11.83 6.17
CA ALA A 50 -7.38 -10.66 6.30
C ALA A 50 -6.58 -9.34 6.34
N LEU A 51 -5.50 -9.28 7.13
CA LEU A 51 -4.61 -8.13 7.20
C LEU A 51 -3.95 -7.82 5.85
N TYR A 52 -3.52 -8.84 5.12
CA TYR A 52 -3.01 -8.66 3.76
C TYR A 52 -4.06 -8.05 2.82
N TYR A 53 -5.31 -8.53 2.86
CA TYR A 53 -6.39 -7.96 2.06
C TYR A 53 -6.69 -6.51 2.42
N GLU A 54 -6.69 -6.15 3.70
CA GLU A 54 -6.87 -4.76 4.15
C GLU A 54 -5.77 -3.84 3.58
N MET A 55 -4.51 -4.27 3.61
CA MET A 55 -3.40 -3.52 3.03
C MET A 55 -3.52 -3.36 1.51
N VAL A 56 -3.96 -4.41 0.80
CA VAL A 56 -4.21 -4.36 -0.64
C VAL A 56 -5.35 -3.39 -0.97
N ILE A 57 -6.43 -3.38 -0.20
CA ILE A 57 -7.54 -2.43 -0.36
C ILE A 57 -7.03 -0.99 -0.14
N LEU A 58 -6.21 -0.76 0.88
CA LEU A 58 -5.60 0.54 1.13
C LEU A 58 -4.72 0.99 -0.05
N ALA A 59 -3.86 0.10 -0.56
CA ALA A 59 -3.02 0.37 -1.73
C ALA A 59 -3.86 0.76 -2.96
N LEU A 60 -4.99 0.09 -3.17
CA LEU A 60 -5.91 0.36 -4.26
C LEU A 60 -6.53 1.77 -4.16
N ILE A 61 -7.02 2.14 -2.98
CA ILE A 61 -7.60 3.47 -2.72
C ILE A 61 -6.55 4.56 -2.92
N LEU A 62 -5.37 4.39 -2.33
CA LEU A 62 -4.28 5.38 -2.44
C LEU A 62 -3.81 5.55 -3.88
N SER A 63 -3.66 4.45 -4.61
CA SER A 63 -3.25 4.48 -6.03
C SER A 63 -4.25 5.24 -6.89
N TYR A 64 -5.54 5.06 -6.64
CA TYR A 64 -6.59 5.79 -7.33
C TYR A 64 -6.53 7.29 -7.03
N LEU A 65 -6.42 7.67 -5.75
CA LEU A 65 -6.34 9.06 -5.33
C LEU A 65 -5.11 9.76 -5.89
N MET A 66 -3.94 9.14 -5.77
CA MET A 66 -2.69 9.68 -6.30
C MET A 66 -2.72 9.83 -7.83
N THR A 67 -3.25 8.84 -8.54
CA THR A 67 -3.42 8.95 -10.01
C THR A 67 -4.33 10.12 -10.36
N LYS A 68 -5.43 10.32 -9.62
CA LYS A 68 -6.32 11.47 -9.83
C LYS A 68 -5.60 12.79 -9.61
N VAL A 69 -4.81 12.92 -8.54
CA VAL A 69 -4.02 14.11 -8.23
C VAL A 69 -2.97 14.39 -9.31
N ILE A 70 -2.17 13.40 -9.69
CA ILE A 70 -1.12 13.54 -10.71
C ILE A 70 -1.71 14.10 -12.01
N PHE A 71 -2.78 13.48 -12.52
CA PHE A 71 -3.39 13.93 -13.77
C PHE A 71 -4.20 15.23 -13.63
N HIS A 72 -4.63 15.59 -12.43
CA HIS A 72 -5.21 16.90 -12.16
C HIS A 72 -4.15 17.99 -12.28
N LEU A 73 -2.97 17.78 -11.67
CA LEU A 73 -1.84 18.70 -11.74
C LEU A 73 -1.30 18.84 -13.17
N MET A 74 -1.07 17.73 -13.88
CA MET A 74 -0.59 17.75 -15.28
C MET A 74 -1.54 18.45 -16.25
N ARG A 75 -2.83 18.54 -15.93
CA ARG A 75 -3.81 19.26 -16.75
C ARG A 75 -3.84 20.76 -16.45
N LYS A 76 -3.32 21.19 -15.30
CA LYS A 76 -3.22 22.60 -14.93
C LYS A 76 -2.09 23.31 -15.67
N ASP A 77 -1.09 22.56 -16.12
CA ASP A 77 0.06 23.06 -16.89
C ASP A 77 -0.16 23.04 -18.43
N LYS A 78 -1.37 22.70 -18.90
CA LYS A 78 -1.78 22.71 -20.31
C LYS A 78 -3.04 23.53 -20.52
#